data_AF-A0A954F0N3-F1
#
_entry.id   AF-A0A954F0N3-F1
#
_cell.length_a   1.000
_cell.length_b   1.000
_cell.length_c   1.000
_cell.angle_alpha   90.00
_cell.angle_beta   90.00
_cell.angle_gamma   90.00
#
_symmetry.space_group_name_H-M   'P 1'
#
loop_
_entity.id
_entity.type
_entity.pdbx_description
1 polymer ?
#
loop_
_entity_poly.entity_id
_entity_poly.type
_entity_poly.pdbx_seq_one_letter_code
_entity_poly.pdbx_strand_id
1 'polypeptide(L)'
;MSRFEYSPLAGSYTLRTLAAVCFALLLTAPIANAESQYRVFPRETHLTGAEASQHLLVQTVNGEQTAKQVTEGIEWISVDPNVATVSSSGVITPQGNGTTTISAQVNGQSITTKVQVDGMDQPVSWTFRNDVLPVLTKAGCNMGPCHGALAGKGGFRLSLRGYDPPTDHFNIVKQDRGRRVEFADPGRSLVLAKPSGILPHKGGLRLDPESRDYRIVAEWIAHGAAAPTADDPVVESIEVLPKRVQLGTGDSQQLIVLAHYSNGRVRDVTEWTKWSSANEAVVTCDDQGQVAVAGPGEGAIVAWFSSKIALARVTVPYPNDVPSQVYDELAATNFIDEEINAQLKRLNLPASPACDDAAFIRRAFLDTIGVLPTRDDVRQFLADSTENKRDLLIDQLLTRPEFVDYWTYKWSDV
;
A
#
# COMPACT_ATOMS: atom_id res chain seq x y z
N MET A 1 -18.25 1.70 100.08
CA MET A 1 -19.40 1.41 100.95
C MET A 1 -20.65 1.34 100.08
N SER A 2 -21.40 0.23 100.20
CA SER A 2 -22.82 0.01 99.81
C SER A 2 -23.31 0.53 98.45
N ARG A 3 -23.54 -0.38 97.48
CA ARG A 3 -24.86 -0.98 97.15
C ARG A 3 -25.97 0.06 96.91
N PHE A 4 -26.60 0.04 95.74
CA PHE A 4 -28.03 -0.27 95.61
C PHE A 4 -28.44 -0.52 94.14
N GLU A 5 -29.13 -1.64 93.96
CA GLU A 5 -29.91 -2.05 92.78
C GLU A 5 -31.23 -1.24 92.69
N TYR A 6 -31.78 -1.07 91.48
CA TYR A 6 -33.13 -1.56 91.05
C TYR A 6 -33.63 -0.82 89.78
N SER A 7 -33.61 -1.53 88.64
CA SER A 7 -34.77 -1.99 87.82
C SER A 7 -35.86 -0.99 87.30
N PRO A 8 -36.79 -1.39 86.40
CA PRO A 8 -36.78 -0.96 85.00
C PRO A 8 -38.11 -0.32 84.54
N LEU A 9 -38.19 0.29 83.36
CA LEU A 9 -39.46 0.43 82.64
C LEU A 9 -39.25 0.39 81.11
N ALA A 10 -40.00 -0.50 80.49
CA ALA A 10 -40.12 -0.70 79.05
C ALA A 10 -40.92 0.43 78.38
N GLY A 11 -40.60 0.72 77.12
CA GLY A 11 -41.32 1.69 76.30
C GLY A 11 -40.81 1.69 74.86
N SER A 12 -41.23 0.69 74.10
CA SER A 12 -41.00 0.50 72.67
C SER A 12 -41.82 1.49 71.83
N TYR A 13 -41.17 2.32 71.00
CA TYR A 13 -41.76 2.88 69.76
C TYR A 13 -40.69 3.11 68.67
N THR A 14 -40.62 2.13 67.77
CA THR A 14 -40.63 2.23 66.30
C THR A 14 -39.86 3.35 65.58
N LEU A 15 -38.79 2.89 64.90
CA LEU A 15 -38.31 3.22 63.54
C LEU A 15 -38.60 4.61 62.93
N ARG A 16 -37.51 5.36 62.72
CA ARG A 16 -37.24 6.01 61.41
C ARG A 16 -35.80 5.75 60.99
N THR A 17 -35.66 4.97 59.94
CA THR A 17 -34.45 4.64 59.18
C THR A 17 -33.87 5.89 58.53
N LEU A 18 -32.61 6.21 58.85
CA LEU A 18 -31.77 7.09 58.04
C LEU A 18 -30.77 6.18 57.30
N ALA A 19 -30.97 6.00 56.00
CA ALA A 19 -30.05 5.28 55.13
C ALA A 19 -28.81 6.16 54.89
N ALA A 20 -27.66 5.74 55.43
CA ALA A 20 -26.37 6.27 55.04
C ALA A 20 -25.95 5.61 53.72
N VAL A 21 -25.92 6.39 52.64
CA VAL A 21 -25.35 5.97 51.35
C VAL A 21 -23.83 6.09 51.45
N CYS A 22 -23.15 4.95 51.64
CA CYS A 22 -21.71 4.85 51.44
C CYS A 22 -21.40 4.92 49.95
N PHE A 23 -20.80 6.02 49.51
CA PHE A 23 -20.27 6.17 48.16
C PHE A 23 -18.96 5.36 48.06
N ALA A 24 -19.04 4.15 47.51
CA ALA A 24 -17.85 3.39 47.15
C ALA A 24 -17.22 4.04 45.91
N LEU A 25 -16.08 4.72 46.09
CA LEU A 25 -15.21 5.10 44.97
C LEU A 25 -14.67 3.82 44.32
N LEU A 26 -15.29 3.40 43.23
CA LEU A 26 -14.68 2.47 42.28
C LEU A 26 -13.56 3.22 41.55
N LEU A 27 -12.32 3.00 41.97
CA LEU A 27 -11.13 3.29 41.18
C LEU A 27 -11.21 2.45 39.90
N THR A 28 -11.70 3.03 38.81
CA THR A 28 -11.55 2.46 37.48
C THR A 28 -10.08 2.60 37.08
N ALA A 29 -9.30 1.56 37.30
CA ALA A 29 -8.04 1.41 36.60
C ALA A 29 -8.33 1.45 35.09
N PRO A 30 -7.50 2.11 34.26
CA PRO A 30 -7.65 2.01 32.82
C PRO A 30 -7.46 0.54 32.47
N ILE A 31 -8.52 -0.10 31.97
CA ILE A 31 -8.38 -1.37 31.27
C ILE A 31 -7.42 -1.07 30.13
N ALA A 32 -6.22 -1.62 30.19
CA ALA A 32 -5.34 -1.64 29.04
C ALA A 32 -6.15 -2.30 27.91
N ASN A 33 -6.57 -1.50 26.92
CA ASN A 33 -7.20 -2.04 25.73
C ASN A 33 -6.18 -3.01 25.13
N ALA A 34 -6.44 -4.31 25.25
CA ALA A 34 -5.72 -5.29 24.45
C ALA A 34 -5.88 -4.83 23.00
N GLU A 35 -4.76 -4.56 22.31
CA GLU A 35 -4.82 -4.20 20.90
C GLU A 35 -5.58 -5.31 20.17
N SER A 36 -6.59 -4.93 19.37
CA SER A 36 -7.34 -5.90 18.59
C SER A 36 -6.34 -6.68 17.72
N GLN A 37 -6.51 -8.00 17.68
CA GLN A 37 -5.74 -8.89 16.80
C GLN A 37 -6.00 -8.60 15.31
N TYR A 38 -6.96 -7.73 15.01
CA TYR A 38 -7.36 -7.36 13.68
C TYR A 38 -7.24 -5.85 13.47
N ARG A 39 -7.01 -5.47 12.22
CA ARG A 39 -6.95 -4.07 11.80
C ARG A 39 -7.64 -3.92 10.46
N VAL A 40 -8.44 -2.87 10.33
CA VAL A 40 -9.08 -2.50 9.06
C VAL A 40 -8.25 -1.44 8.35
N PHE A 41 -8.17 -1.54 7.03
CA PHE A 41 -7.52 -0.58 6.15
C PHE A 41 -8.49 -0.13 5.04
N PRO A 42 -8.50 1.16 4.67
CA PRO A 42 -7.85 2.26 5.38
C PRO A 42 -8.52 2.56 6.74
N ARG A 43 -7.79 3.25 7.62
CA ARG A 43 -8.26 3.59 8.99
C ARG A 43 -9.34 4.67 9.02
N GLU A 44 -9.39 5.48 7.97
CA GLU A 44 -10.42 6.47 7.71
C GLU A 44 -10.63 6.53 6.19
N THR A 45 -11.86 6.79 5.79
CA THR A 45 -12.25 6.89 4.38
C THR A 45 -13.00 8.19 4.14
N HIS A 46 -12.67 8.88 3.06
CA HIS A 46 -13.42 10.02 2.56
C HIS A 46 -13.87 9.75 1.13
N LEU A 47 -15.18 9.78 0.89
CA LEU A 47 -15.81 9.58 -0.41
C LEU A 47 -16.42 10.91 -0.89
N THR A 48 -16.15 11.27 -2.14
CA THR A 48 -16.70 12.48 -2.77
C THR A 48 -17.49 12.10 -4.01
N GLY A 49 -18.79 12.40 -4.00
CA GLY A 49 -19.72 12.17 -5.10
C GLY A 49 -20.23 10.72 -5.21
N ALA A 50 -21.30 10.55 -5.99
CA ALA A 50 -22.04 9.29 -6.08
C ALA A 50 -21.28 8.11 -6.70
N GLU A 51 -20.21 8.37 -7.45
CA GLU A 51 -19.42 7.36 -8.16
C GLU A 51 -18.14 6.95 -7.39
N ALA A 52 -17.95 7.48 -6.19
CA ALA A 52 -16.83 7.09 -5.33
C ALA A 52 -17.04 5.70 -4.72
N SER A 53 -15.95 5.01 -4.46
CA SER A 53 -15.95 3.74 -3.75
C SER A 53 -14.64 3.57 -2.98
N GLN A 54 -14.64 2.71 -1.98
CA GLN A 54 -13.45 2.34 -1.22
C GLN A 54 -13.50 0.86 -0.86
N HIS A 55 -12.43 0.12 -1.16
CA HIS A 55 -12.25 -1.24 -0.65
C HIS A 55 -11.70 -1.20 0.78
N LEU A 56 -12.31 -2.00 1.66
CA LEU A 56 -11.80 -2.26 2.99
C LEU A 56 -11.07 -3.61 3.02
N LEU A 57 -9.93 -3.64 3.72
CA LEU A 57 -9.19 -4.86 4.01
C LEU A 57 -9.18 -5.10 5.52
N VAL A 58 -9.43 -6.32 5.95
CA VAL A 58 -9.20 -6.73 7.34
C VAL A 58 -7.93 -7.58 7.39
N GLN A 59 -7.03 -7.26 8.30
CA GLN A 59 -5.74 -7.90 8.47
C GLN A 59 -5.60 -8.41 9.89
N THR A 60 -4.95 -9.56 10.07
CA THR A 60 -4.41 -9.92 11.38
C THR A 60 -3.16 -9.11 11.67
N VAL A 61 -2.92 -8.80 12.94
CA VAL A 61 -1.73 -8.07 13.40
C VAL A 61 -1.01 -8.83 14.50
N ASN A 62 0.32 -8.87 14.42
CA ASN A 62 1.21 -9.42 15.44
C ASN A 62 2.04 -8.24 16.00
N GLY A 63 1.51 -7.58 17.03
CA GLY A 63 2.02 -6.28 17.46
C GLY A 63 1.82 -5.22 16.36
N GLU A 64 2.90 -4.56 15.96
CA GLU A 64 2.86 -3.58 14.85
C GLU A 64 2.86 -4.21 13.45
N GLN A 65 3.23 -5.49 13.34
CA GLN A 65 3.36 -6.15 12.03
C GLN A 65 2.01 -6.61 11.50
N THR A 66 1.73 -6.24 10.24
CA THR A 66 0.56 -6.73 9.50
C THR A 66 0.87 -8.11 8.94
N ALA A 67 0.01 -9.08 9.20
CA ALA A 67 0.19 -10.45 8.80
C ALA A 67 -0.79 -10.83 7.67
N LYS A 68 -1.69 -11.78 7.94
CA LYS A 68 -2.56 -12.40 6.94
C LYS A 68 -3.85 -11.61 6.77
N GLN A 69 -4.31 -11.48 5.52
CA GLN A 69 -5.64 -10.96 5.23
C GLN A 69 -6.73 -11.91 5.72
N VAL A 70 -7.74 -11.35 6.37
CA VAL A 70 -9.00 -12.03 6.65
C VAL A 70 -9.94 -11.79 5.46
N THR A 71 -10.41 -12.85 4.84
CA THR A 71 -11.30 -12.80 3.66
C THR A 71 -12.66 -13.46 3.90
N GLU A 72 -12.77 -14.27 4.94
CA GLU A 72 -13.97 -15.05 5.26
C GLU A 72 -14.43 -14.77 6.70
N GLY A 73 -15.72 -15.02 6.97
CA GLY A 73 -16.29 -14.85 8.31
C GLY A 73 -16.36 -13.39 8.79
N ILE A 74 -16.29 -12.43 7.87
CA ILE A 74 -16.46 -11.01 8.17
C ILE A 74 -17.94 -10.65 7.98
N GLU A 75 -18.57 -10.15 9.02
CA GLU A 75 -19.86 -9.48 8.91
C GLU A 75 -19.64 -7.96 8.86
N TRP A 76 -19.98 -7.37 7.72
CA TRP A 76 -19.86 -5.94 7.47
C TRP A 76 -21.16 -5.22 7.83
N ILE A 77 -21.06 -4.16 8.63
CA ILE A 77 -22.19 -3.38 9.12
C ILE A 77 -21.92 -1.90 8.90
N SER A 78 -22.85 -1.19 8.25
CA SER A 78 -22.88 0.27 8.28
C SER A 78 -23.78 0.75 9.41
N VAL A 79 -23.24 1.59 10.29
CA VAL A 79 -24.01 2.16 11.42
C VAL A 79 -25.14 3.07 10.92
N ASP A 80 -24.87 3.85 9.87
CA ASP A 80 -25.87 4.65 9.17
C ASP A 80 -25.79 4.37 7.66
N PRO A 81 -26.64 3.48 7.12
CA PRO A 81 -26.67 3.15 5.71
C PRO A 81 -27.18 4.29 4.82
N ASN A 82 -27.80 5.35 5.39
CA ASN A 82 -28.22 6.52 4.60
C ASN A 82 -27.03 7.40 4.20
N VAL A 83 -25.91 7.29 4.90
CA VAL A 83 -24.65 7.98 4.56
C VAL A 83 -23.80 7.13 3.63
N ALA A 84 -23.55 5.87 3.99
CA ALA A 84 -22.80 4.93 3.16
C ALA A 84 -23.21 3.48 3.45
N THR A 85 -23.20 2.62 2.43
CA THR A 85 -23.37 1.16 2.60
C THR A 85 -22.05 0.44 2.38
N VAL A 86 -21.96 -0.80 2.86
CA VAL A 86 -20.80 -1.68 2.67
C VAL A 86 -21.28 -3.04 2.15
N SER A 87 -20.65 -3.55 1.10
CA SER A 87 -20.96 -4.86 0.55
C SER A 87 -20.43 -5.99 1.45
N SER A 88 -20.85 -7.23 1.19
CA SER A 88 -20.27 -8.42 1.84
C SER A 88 -18.77 -8.60 1.54
N SER A 89 -18.28 -8.04 0.44
CA SER A 89 -16.86 -8.02 0.08
C SER A 89 -16.08 -6.84 0.68
N GLY A 90 -16.72 -5.98 1.49
CA GLY A 90 -16.06 -4.85 2.13
C GLY A 90 -15.89 -3.61 1.25
N VAL A 91 -16.71 -3.46 0.19
CA VAL A 91 -16.69 -2.26 -0.66
C VAL A 91 -17.70 -1.24 -0.14
N ILE A 92 -17.22 -0.05 0.22
CA ILE A 92 -18.06 1.07 0.67
C ILE A 92 -18.58 1.82 -0.56
N THR A 93 -19.88 2.13 -0.58
CA THR A 93 -20.50 3.04 -1.56
C THR A 93 -21.26 4.17 -0.86
N PRO A 94 -21.14 5.42 -1.32
CA PRO A 94 -21.80 6.57 -0.70
C PRO A 94 -23.31 6.57 -1.02
N GLN A 95 -24.13 7.04 -0.08
CA GLN A 95 -25.58 7.14 -0.21
C GLN A 95 -26.10 8.56 0.09
N GLY A 96 -25.39 9.31 0.95
CA GLY A 96 -25.77 10.68 1.31
C GLY A 96 -24.62 11.41 2.02
N ASN A 97 -24.64 12.75 1.96
CA ASN A 97 -23.65 13.59 2.64
C ASN A 97 -23.70 13.36 4.16
N GLY A 98 -22.56 13.19 4.82
CA GLY A 98 -22.49 12.99 6.27
C GLY A 98 -21.26 12.24 6.74
N THR A 99 -21.34 11.70 7.96
CA THR A 99 -20.31 10.84 8.54
C THR A 99 -20.98 9.63 9.15
N THR A 100 -20.43 8.44 8.89
CA THR A 100 -20.87 7.17 9.45
C THR A 100 -19.67 6.34 9.85
N THR A 101 -19.94 5.22 10.52
CA THR A 101 -18.92 4.24 10.90
C THR A 101 -19.25 2.92 10.21
N ILE A 102 -18.25 2.31 9.60
CA ILE A 102 -18.34 0.94 9.10
C ILE A 102 -17.66 0.02 10.12
N SER A 103 -18.32 -1.08 10.45
CA SER A 103 -17.83 -2.10 11.36
C SER A 103 -17.62 -3.43 10.62
N ALA A 104 -16.47 -4.06 10.84
CA ALA A 104 -16.20 -5.45 10.50
C ALA A 104 -16.27 -6.27 11.79
N GLN A 105 -17.17 -7.25 11.86
CA GLN A 105 -17.21 -8.22 12.94
C GLN A 105 -16.46 -9.49 12.50
N VAL A 106 -15.43 -9.86 13.27
CA VAL A 106 -14.60 -11.04 13.01
C VAL A 106 -14.36 -11.76 14.32
N ASN A 107 -14.78 -13.03 14.42
CA ASN A 107 -14.57 -13.88 15.59
C ASN A 107 -15.02 -13.20 16.91
N GLY A 108 -16.13 -12.46 16.89
CA GLY A 108 -16.68 -11.72 18.03
C GLY A 108 -15.95 -10.42 18.38
N GLN A 109 -14.93 -10.02 17.62
CA GLN A 109 -14.29 -8.71 17.73
C GLN A 109 -14.85 -7.73 16.70
N SER A 110 -15.13 -6.51 17.15
CA SER A 110 -15.62 -5.41 16.31
C SER A 110 -14.45 -4.47 15.97
N ILE A 111 -14.10 -4.37 14.69
CA ILE A 111 -13.13 -3.39 14.18
C ILE A 111 -13.89 -2.33 13.40
N THR A 112 -13.60 -1.06 13.64
CA THR A 112 -14.35 0.05 13.02
C THR A 112 -13.44 0.98 12.20
N THR A 113 -14.01 1.60 11.18
CA THR A 113 -13.40 2.67 10.40
C THR A 113 -14.42 3.79 10.18
N LYS A 114 -13.95 5.04 10.26
CA LYS A 114 -14.79 6.21 10.05
C LYS A 114 -14.90 6.49 8.55
N VAL A 115 -16.11 6.79 8.08
CA VAL A 115 -16.39 7.15 6.69
C VAL A 115 -17.04 8.52 6.65
N GLN A 116 -16.47 9.44 5.89
CA GLN A 116 -17.04 10.73 5.57
C GLN A 116 -17.47 10.75 4.10
N VAL A 117 -18.65 11.30 3.83
CA VAL A 117 -19.21 11.43 2.47
C VAL A 117 -19.58 12.88 2.21
N ASP A 118 -19.16 13.42 1.08
CA ASP A 118 -19.58 14.73 0.58
C ASP A 118 -19.84 14.73 -0.93
N GLY A 119 -20.35 15.86 -1.45
CA GLY A 119 -20.56 16.07 -2.88
C GLY A 119 -21.65 15.23 -3.52
N MET A 120 -22.57 14.64 -2.73
CA MET A 120 -23.69 13.82 -3.25
C MET A 120 -24.74 14.64 -4.02
N ASP A 121 -24.74 15.96 -3.82
CA ASP A 121 -25.58 16.94 -4.50
C ASP A 121 -24.97 17.44 -5.82
N GLN A 122 -23.72 17.09 -6.12
CA GLN A 122 -23.03 17.51 -7.34
C GLN A 122 -23.26 16.50 -8.47
N PRO A 123 -23.43 16.97 -9.72
CA PRO A 123 -23.54 16.06 -10.86
C PRO A 123 -22.24 15.26 -11.04
N VAL A 124 -22.36 14.00 -11.45
CA VAL A 124 -21.21 13.19 -11.85
C VAL A 124 -20.52 13.87 -13.03
N SER A 125 -19.22 14.14 -12.88
CA SER A 125 -18.39 14.75 -13.91
C SER A 125 -17.09 13.97 -14.05
N TRP A 126 -16.88 13.41 -15.24
CA TRP A 126 -15.64 12.73 -15.61
C TRP A 126 -14.66 13.71 -16.22
N THR A 127 -13.44 13.73 -15.70
CA THR A 127 -12.36 14.56 -16.22
C THR A 127 -11.44 13.74 -17.11
N PHE A 128 -10.85 14.38 -18.14
CA PHE A 128 -9.88 13.69 -18.97
C PHE A 128 -8.67 13.21 -18.14
N ARG A 129 -8.16 14.09 -17.26
CA ARG A 129 -6.96 13.83 -16.47
C ARG A 129 -7.12 12.71 -15.44
N ASN A 130 -8.19 12.73 -14.65
CA ASN A 130 -8.30 11.90 -13.44
C ASN A 130 -9.18 10.67 -13.62
N ASP A 131 -9.92 10.55 -14.73
CA ASP A 131 -10.86 9.46 -14.95
C ASP A 131 -10.58 8.76 -16.30
N VAL A 132 -10.59 9.49 -17.41
CA VAL A 132 -10.41 8.90 -18.75
C VAL A 132 -8.99 8.40 -18.98
N LEU A 133 -7.97 9.23 -18.70
CA LEU A 133 -6.58 8.86 -18.95
C LEU A 133 -6.11 7.66 -18.11
N PRO A 134 -6.49 7.52 -16.82
CA PRO A 134 -6.27 6.29 -16.06
C PRO A 134 -6.89 5.06 -16.70
N VAL A 135 -8.15 5.12 -17.16
CA VAL A 135 -8.81 4.01 -17.87
C VAL A 135 -8.01 3.60 -19.11
N LEU A 136 -7.63 4.57 -19.96
CA LEU A 136 -6.84 4.30 -21.17
C LEU A 136 -5.48 3.68 -20.84
N THR A 137 -4.87 4.10 -19.73
CA THR A 137 -3.58 3.59 -19.27
C THR A 137 -3.70 2.18 -18.71
N LYS A 138 -4.73 1.92 -17.91
CA LYS A 138 -5.04 0.60 -17.37
C LYS A 138 -5.33 -0.40 -18.50
N ALA A 139 -6.11 0.00 -19.50
CA ALA A 139 -6.38 -0.78 -20.70
C ALA A 139 -5.13 -1.00 -21.59
N GLY A 140 -4.02 -0.29 -21.32
CA GLY A 140 -2.76 -0.42 -22.06
C GLY A 140 -2.71 0.33 -23.39
N CYS A 141 -3.65 1.24 -23.64
CA CYS A 141 -3.79 1.97 -24.91
C CYS A 141 -2.55 2.85 -25.20
N ASN A 142 -2.02 3.51 -24.16
CA ASN A 142 -0.88 4.44 -24.23
C ASN A 142 0.45 3.79 -23.81
N MET A 143 0.57 2.46 -23.89
CA MET A 143 1.82 1.74 -23.63
C MET A 143 2.70 1.69 -24.89
N GLY A 144 4.02 1.49 -24.69
CA GLY A 144 5.02 1.47 -25.77
C GLY A 144 4.72 0.52 -26.94
N PRO A 145 4.17 -0.68 -26.72
CA PRO A 145 3.73 -1.57 -27.82
C PRO A 145 2.52 -1.06 -28.63
N CYS A 146 1.73 -0.15 -28.07
CA CYS A 146 0.46 0.36 -28.60
C CYS A 146 0.58 1.82 -29.07
N HIS A 147 -0.36 2.69 -28.72
CA HIS A 147 -0.36 4.10 -29.15
C HIS A 147 0.64 4.97 -28.39
N GLY A 148 1.22 4.47 -27.29
CA GLY A 148 2.33 5.11 -26.57
C GLY A 148 3.70 4.94 -27.23
N ALA A 149 3.79 4.21 -28.35
CA ALA A 149 5.01 4.10 -29.14
C ALA A 149 5.46 5.49 -29.62
N LEU A 150 6.77 5.69 -29.82
CA LEU A 150 7.30 6.96 -30.36
C LEU A 150 6.64 7.37 -31.69
N ALA A 151 6.31 6.41 -32.55
CA ALA A 151 5.60 6.68 -33.81
C ALA A 151 4.06 6.61 -33.69
N GLY A 152 3.52 6.20 -32.55
CA GLY A 152 2.11 5.81 -32.41
C GLY A 152 1.75 4.58 -33.27
N LYS A 153 0.45 4.40 -33.55
CA LYS A 153 -0.08 3.36 -34.45
C LYS A 153 -1.16 3.94 -35.35
N GLY A 154 -1.05 3.71 -36.66
CA GLY A 154 -2.08 4.08 -37.63
C GLY A 154 -2.41 5.57 -37.64
N GLY A 155 -1.40 6.43 -37.50
CA GLY A 155 -1.57 7.89 -37.43
C GLY A 155 -2.17 8.40 -36.11
N PHE A 156 -2.29 7.56 -35.09
CA PHE A 156 -2.78 7.94 -33.76
C PHE A 156 -1.70 7.66 -32.70
N ARG A 157 -1.30 8.70 -31.98
CA ARG A 157 -0.24 8.65 -30.97
C ARG A 157 -0.76 9.23 -29.65
N LEU A 158 -0.43 8.54 -28.57
CA LEU A 158 -0.57 9.01 -27.21
C LEU A 158 0.84 9.12 -26.60
N SER A 159 0.96 9.93 -25.57
CA SER A 159 2.12 10.02 -24.72
C SER A 159 2.33 8.70 -24.00
N LEU A 160 3.59 8.27 -23.84
CA LEU A 160 3.89 7.02 -23.17
C LEU A 160 3.36 7.10 -21.74
N ARG A 161 2.52 6.14 -21.32
CA ARG A 161 1.93 6.08 -19.98
C ARG A 161 1.14 7.34 -19.57
N GLY A 162 0.68 8.16 -20.52
CA GLY A 162 -0.16 9.32 -20.22
C GLY A 162 0.60 10.50 -19.60
N TYR A 163 1.91 10.64 -19.87
CA TYR A 163 2.72 11.74 -19.34
C TYR A 163 2.34 13.13 -19.86
N ASP A 164 1.58 13.26 -20.96
CA ASP A 164 1.16 14.54 -21.52
C ASP A 164 -0.37 14.56 -21.80
N PRO A 165 -1.19 14.81 -20.76
CA PRO A 165 -2.65 14.82 -20.90
C PRO A 165 -3.18 15.85 -21.93
N PRO A 166 -2.68 17.10 -22.02
CA PRO A 166 -3.12 18.03 -23.06
C PRO A 166 -2.91 17.51 -24.48
N THR A 167 -1.73 16.93 -24.77
CA THR A 167 -1.46 16.36 -26.10
C THR A 167 -2.30 15.11 -26.37
N ASP A 168 -2.49 14.25 -25.36
CA ASP A 168 -3.33 13.06 -25.48
C ASP A 168 -4.79 13.40 -25.79
N HIS A 169 -5.32 14.38 -25.07
CA HIS A 169 -6.64 14.93 -25.32
C HIS A 169 -6.75 15.47 -26.74
N PHE A 170 -5.80 16.30 -27.18
CA PHE A 170 -5.79 16.86 -28.53
C PHE A 170 -5.78 15.76 -29.59
N ASN A 171 -4.96 14.72 -29.42
CA ASN A 171 -4.86 13.62 -30.37
C ASN A 171 -6.13 12.75 -30.41
N ILE A 172 -6.84 12.63 -29.29
CA ILE A 172 -8.13 11.93 -29.23
C ILE A 172 -9.24 12.79 -29.85
N VAL A 173 -9.38 14.05 -29.44
CA VAL A 173 -10.59 14.83 -29.70
C VAL A 173 -10.48 15.73 -30.93
N LYS A 174 -9.28 16.23 -31.28
CA LYS A 174 -9.09 17.30 -32.28
C LYS A 174 -8.28 16.86 -33.51
N GLN A 175 -7.26 16.03 -33.34
CA GLN A 175 -6.39 15.58 -34.44
C GLN A 175 -7.21 14.92 -35.57
N ASP A 176 -6.75 15.10 -36.81
CA ASP A 176 -7.44 14.66 -38.03
C ASP A 176 -8.90 15.14 -38.10
N ARG A 177 -9.13 16.42 -37.75
CA ARG A 177 -10.44 17.08 -37.81
C ARG A 177 -11.48 16.43 -36.91
N GLY A 178 -11.06 15.88 -35.76
CA GLY A 178 -11.93 15.31 -34.73
C GLY A 178 -12.56 13.96 -35.08
N ARG A 179 -12.07 13.27 -36.13
CA ARG A 179 -12.67 12.03 -36.66
C ARG A 179 -12.75 10.83 -35.70
N ARG A 180 -12.19 10.94 -34.49
CA ARG A 180 -12.09 9.83 -33.51
C ARG A 180 -13.19 9.89 -32.45
N VAL A 181 -13.91 11.01 -32.33
CA VAL A 181 -14.97 11.23 -31.36
C VAL A 181 -16.26 11.58 -32.08
N GLU A 182 -17.33 10.86 -31.75
CA GLU A 182 -18.70 11.13 -32.17
C GLU A 182 -19.51 11.48 -30.92
N PHE A 183 -19.88 12.75 -30.79
CA PHE A 183 -20.54 13.27 -29.58
C PHE A 183 -21.99 12.81 -29.46
N ALA A 184 -22.70 12.70 -30.59
CA ALA A 184 -24.10 12.32 -30.60
C ALA A 184 -24.31 10.82 -30.34
N ASP A 185 -23.29 10.01 -30.56
CA ASP A 185 -23.29 8.57 -30.35
C ASP A 185 -21.88 8.13 -29.89
N PRO A 186 -21.57 8.27 -28.59
CA PRO A 186 -20.25 7.97 -28.04
C PRO A 186 -19.74 6.58 -28.43
N GLY A 187 -20.61 5.58 -28.50
CA GLY A 187 -20.24 4.21 -28.87
C GLY A 187 -19.66 4.06 -30.27
N ARG A 188 -19.95 5.00 -31.18
CA ARG A 188 -19.34 5.06 -32.53
C ARG A 188 -17.99 5.75 -32.56
N SER A 189 -17.59 6.42 -31.48
CA SER A 189 -16.26 7.02 -31.35
C SER A 189 -15.19 5.96 -31.52
N LEU A 190 -14.18 6.22 -32.35
CA LEU A 190 -13.09 5.27 -32.60
C LEU A 190 -12.29 4.94 -31.33
N VAL A 191 -12.25 5.84 -30.34
CA VAL A 191 -11.66 5.56 -29.00
C VAL A 191 -12.42 4.50 -28.22
N LEU A 192 -13.69 4.25 -28.51
CA LEU A 192 -14.52 3.25 -27.84
C LEU A 192 -14.71 2.03 -28.72
N ALA A 193 -15.17 2.23 -29.96
CA ALA A 193 -15.55 1.15 -30.87
C ALA A 193 -14.40 0.19 -31.22
N LYS A 194 -13.16 0.68 -31.30
CA LYS A 194 -12.00 -0.17 -31.59
C LYS A 194 -11.59 -1.03 -30.38
N PRO A 195 -11.26 -0.45 -29.20
CA PRO A 195 -10.86 -1.27 -28.06
C PRO A 195 -11.99 -2.16 -27.53
N SER A 196 -13.25 -1.88 -27.83
CA SER A 196 -14.38 -2.74 -27.46
C SER A 196 -14.72 -3.85 -28.46
N GLY A 197 -14.02 -3.91 -29.59
CA GLY A 197 -14.23 -4.94 -30.61
C GLY A 197 -15.44 -4.72 -31.52
N ILE A 198 -16.20 -3.62 -31.35
CA ILE A 198 -17.26 -3.21 -32.29
C ILE A 198 -16.68 -2.97 -33.69
N LEU A 199 -15.47 -2.41 -33.76
CA LEU A 199 -14.69 -2.28 -34.99
C LEU A 199 -13.38 -3.08 -34.90
N PRO A 200 -12.87 -3.61 -36.03
CA PRO A 200 -11.60 -4.33 -36.04
C PRO A 200 -10.44 -3.51 -35.47
N HIS A 201 -9.77 -4.09 -34.48
CA HIS A 201 -8.64 -3.46 -33.80
C HIS A 201 -7.48 -4.45 -33.64
N LYS A 202 -6.31 -4.12 -34.19
CA LYS A 202 -5.11 -4.97 -34.10
C LYS A 202 -4.65 -5.18 -32.65
N GLY A 203 -4.97 -4.26 -31.74
CA GLY A 203 -4.65 -4.39 -30.33
C GLY A 203 -5.51 -5.40 -29.57
N GLY A 204 -6.54 -5.98 -30.21
CA GLY A 204 -7.52 -6.87 -29.57
C GLY A 204 -8.55 -6.12 -28.72
N LEU A 205 -9.32 -6.89 -27.94
CA LEU A 205 -10.25 -6.38 -26.94
C LEU A 205 -9.45 -5.77 -25.77
N ARG A 206 -9.76 -4.53 -25.43
CA ARG A 206 -9.10 -3.74 -24.38
C ARG A 206 -10.07 -3.06 -23.43
N LEU A 207 -11.33 -2.90 -23.83
CA LEU A 207 -12.35 -2.19 -23.07
C LEU A 207 -13.69 -2.89 -23.26
N ASP A 208 -14.18 -3.58 -22.24
CA ASP A 208 -15.46 -4.28 -22.31
C ASP A 208 -16.63 -3.26 -22.38
N PRO A 209 -17.53 -3.32 -23.39
CA PRO A 209 -18.70 -2.45 -23.49
C PRO A 209 -19.56 -2.34 -22.23
N GLU A 210 -19.62 -3.40 -21.42
CA GLU A 210 -20.45 -3.45 -20.20
C GLU A 210 -19.69 -2.97 -18.96
N SER A 211 -18.40 -2.61 -19.11
CA SER A 211 -17.58 -2.17 -17.98
C SER A 211 -17.85 -0.72 -17.57
N ARG A 212 -17.61 -0.44 -16.28
CA ARG A 212 -17.57 0.93 -15.76
C ARG A 212 -16.54 1.80 -16.50
N ASP A 213 -15.40 1.23 -16.85
CA ASP A 213 -14.34 1.92 -17.60
C ASP A 213 -14.84 2.41 -18.97
N TYR A 214 -15.62 1.58 -19.69
CA TYR A 214 -16.24 1.99 -20.94
C TYR A 214 -17.22 3.15 -20.72
N ARG A 215 -18.08 3.03 -19.69
CA ARG A 215 -19.07 4.05 -19.34
C ARG A 215 -18.42 5.39 -19.02
N ILE A 216 -17.31 5.41 -18.28
CA ILE A 216 -16.58 6.65 -17.95
C ILE A 216 -16.14 7.39 -19.22
N VAL A 217 -15.54 6.68 -20.17
CA VAL A 217 -15.09 7.28 -21.43
C VAL A 217 -16.27 7.72 -22.29
N ALA A 218 -17.34 6.92 -22.34
CA ALA A 218 -18.55 7.23 -23.09
C ALA A 218 -19.30 8.46 -22.56
N GLU A 219 -19.50 8.54 -21.24
CA GLU A 219 -20.15 9.68 -20.58
C GLU A 219 -19.28 10.94 -20.68
N TRP A 220 -17.95 10.83 -20.55
CA TRP A 220 -17.06 11.98 -20.81
C TRP A 220 -17.21 12.51 -22.24
N ILE A 221 -17.31 11.63 -23.24
CA ILE A 221 -17.57 12.02 -24.64
C ILE A 221 -18.95 12.67 -24.77
N ALA A 222 -20.00 12.05 -24.22
CA ALA A 222 -21.37 12.58 -24.27
C ALA A 222 -21.47 13.98 -23.65
N HIS A 223 -20.68 14.26 -22.61
CA HIS A 223 -20.57 15.57 -21.96
C HIS A 223 -19.60 16.54 -22.65
N GLY A 224 -19.26 16.31 -23.93
CA GLY A 224 -18.50 17.24 -24.75
C GLY A 224 -16.98 17.04 -24.73
N ALA A 225 -16.48 15.96 -24.13
CA ALA A 225 -15.08 15.58 -24.11
C ALA A 225 -14.15 16.74 -23.68
N ALA A 226 -14.47 17.36 -22.55
CA ALA A 226 -13.74 18.54 -22.05
C ALA A 226 -12.23 18.29 -21.94
N ALA A 227 -11.43 19.29 -22.32
CA ALA A 227 -9.98 19.25 -22.23
C ALA A 227 -9.52 19.32 -20.77
N PRO A 228 -8.38 18.70 -20.42
CA PRO A 228 -7.81 18.90 -19.10
C PRO A 228 -7.41 20.36 -18.90
N THR A 229 -7.65 20.89 -17.71
CA THR A 229 -7.32 22.27 -17.36
C THR A 229 -6.13 22.34 -16.40
N ALA A 230 -5.65 23.56 -16.12
CA ALA A 230 -4.64 23.80 -15.08
C ALA A 230 -5.23 23.69 -13.66
N ASP A 231 -6.55 23.85 -13.53
CA ASP A 231 -7.27 23.78 -12.25
C ASP A 231 -7.66 22.33 -11.88
N ASP A 232 -7.54 21.40 -12.82
CA ASP A 232 -7.77 19.97 -12.55
C ASP A 232 -6.85 19.51 -11.41
N PRO A 233 -7.38 18.87 -10.35
CA PRO A 233 -6.55 18.31 -9.31
C PRO A 233 -5.53 17.33 -9.89
N VAL A 234 -4.28 17.45 -9.45
CA VAL A 234 -3.20 16.54 -9.86
C VAL A 234 -2.88 15.56 -8.75
N VAL A 235 -2.45 14.35 -9.10
CA VAL A 235 -1.97 13.38 -8.12
C VAL A 235 -0.62 13.84 -7.59
N GLU A 236 -0.52 14.05 -6.28
CA GLU A 236 0.73 14.44 -5.61
C GLU A 236 1.53 13.21 -5.19
N SER A 237 0.84 12.23 -4.61
CA SER A 237 1.40 10.95 -4.16
C SER A 237 0.38 9.83 -4.27
N ILE A 238 0.87 8.59 -4.17
CA ILE A 238 0.04 7.40 -3.99
C ILE A 238 0.55 6.61 -2.79
N GLU A 239 -0.36 5.92 -2.11
CA GLU A 239 -0.08 5.01 -1.02
C GLU A 239 -0.60 3.62 -1.36
N VAL A 240 0.22 2.59 -1.16
CA VAL A 240 -0.23 1.19 -1.22
C VAL A 240 -0.48 0.71 0.20
N LEU A 241 -1.64 0.10 0.43
CA LEU A 241 -2.01 -0.52 1.69
C LEU A 241 -2.31 -2.01 1.50
N PRO A 242 -1.89 -2.85 2.46
CA PRO A 242 -0.89 -2.57 3.49
C PRO A 242 0.52 -2.33 2.89
N LYS A 243 1.29 -1.41 3.49
CA LYS A 243 2.67 -1.07 3.03
C LYS A 243 3.65 -2.24 3.17
N ARG A 244 3.45 -3.07 4.19
CA ARG A 244 4.26 -4.25 4.45
C ARG A 244 3.37 -5.35 5.03
N VAL A 245 3.54 -6.57 4.53
CA VAL A 245 2.86 -7.77 5.05
C VAL A 245 3.84 -8.92 5.21
N GLN A 246 3.60 -9.75 6.20
CA GLN A 246 4.27 -11.04 6.36
C GLN A 246 3.28 -12.17 6.05
N LEU A 247 3.59 -12.96 5.02
CA LEU A 247 2.72 -14.02 4.50
C LEU A 247 3.40 -15.40 4.64
N GLY A 248 2.60 -16.45 4.75
CA GLY A 248 3.05 -17.84 4.65
C GLY A 248 2.87 -18.43 3.25
N THR A 249 3.47 -19.60 3.01
CA THR A 249 3.24 -20.36 1.77
C THR A 249 1.76 -20.67 1.58
N GLY A 250 1.22 -20.33 0.41
CA GLY A 250 -0.20 -20.52 0.07
C GLY A 250 -1.13 -19.39 0.51
N ASP A 251 -0.64 -18.39 1.25
CA ASP A 251 -1.40 -17.18 1.55
C ASP A 251 -1.50 -16.27 0.32
N SER A 252 -2.52 -15.41 0.34
CA SER A 252 -2.75 -14.36 -0.65
C SER A 252 -3.10 -13.04 0.05
N GLN A 253 -2.90 -11.92 -0.66
CA GLN A 253 -3.14 -10.57 -0.15
C GLN A 253 -3.65 -9.64 -1.24
N GLN A 254 -4.83 -9.05 -1.07
CA GLN A 254 -5.32 -7.94 -1.88
C GLN A 254 -4.62 -6.65 -1.44
N LEU A 255 -4.04 -5.91 -2.37
CA LEU A 255 -3.54 -4.57 -2.12
C LEU A 255 -4.56 -3.52 -2.56
N ILE A 256 -4.59 -2.39 -1.87
CA ILE A 256 -5.34 -1.20 -2.30
C ILE A 256 -4.38 -0.04 -2.54
N VAL A 257 -4.73 0.86 -3.46
CA VAL A 257 -3.97 2.07 -3.75
C VAL A 257 -4.81 3.30 -3.53
N LEU A 258 -4.35 4.18 -2.66
CA LEU A 258 -4.97 5.47 -2.43
C LEU A 258 -4.15 6.56 -3.14
N ALA A 259 -4.80 7.33 -4.01
CA ALA A 259 -4.21 8.51 -4.63
C ALA A 259 -4.57 9.77 -3.84
N HIS A 260 -3.55 10.56 -3.50
CA HIS A 260 -3.70 11.85 -2.84
C HIS A 260 -3.59 12.97 -3.88
N TYR A 261 -4.64 13.77 -4.01
CA TYR A 261 -4.73 14.84 -4.99
C TYR A 261 -4.41 16.21 -4.36
N SER A 262 -3.96 17.15 -5.18
CA SER A 262 -3.56 18.51 -4.77
C SER A 262 -4.67 19.36 -4.15
N ASN A 263 -5.92 18.94 -4.26
CA ASN A 263 -7.06 19.58 -3.60
C ASN A 263 -7.43 18.92 -2.26
N GLY A 264 -6.58 18.02 -1.74
CA GLY A 264 -6.81 17.27 -0.50
C GLY A 264 -7.69 16.03 -0.65
N ARG A 265 -8.29 15.78 -1.84
CA ARG A 265 -9.09 14.58 -2.09
C ARG A 265 -8.21 13.34 -2.04
N VAL A 266 -8.72 12.27 -1.44
CA VAL A 266 -8.13 10.92 -1.48
C VAL A 266 -9.08 10.00 -2.21
N ARG A 267 -8.57 9.13 -3.09
CA ARG A 267 -9.39 8.19 -3.86
C ARG A 267 -8.75 6.81 -3.92
N ASP A 268 -9.56 5.77 -3.74
CA ASP A 268 -9.18 4.41 -4.11
C ASP A 268 -9.04 4.31 -5.64
N VAL A 269 -7.82 4.06 -6.11
CA VAL A 269 -7.45 3.93 -7.52
C VAL A 269 -6.90 2.54 -7.84
N THR A 270 -7.20 1.56 -6.99
CA THR A 270 -6.76 0.16 -7.15
C THR A 270 -7.10 -0.38 -8.53
N GLU A 271 -8.34 -0.14 -8.99
CA GLU A 271 -8.87 -0.58 -10.29
C GLU A 271 -8.02 -0.10 -11.48
N TRP A 272 -7.40 1.07 -11.37
CA TRP A 272 -6.61 1.68 -12.45
C TRP A 272 -5.10 1.62 -12.24
N THR A 273 -4.67 1.01 -11.14
CA THR A 273 -3.24 0.85 -10.85
C THR A 273 -2.63 -0.20 -11.77
N LYS A 274 -1.42 0.07 -12.26
CA LYS A 274 -0.57 -0.94 -12.90
C LYS A 274 0.33 -1.58 -11.86
N TRP A 275 0.36 -2.91 -11.87
CA TRP A 275 1.09 -3.72 -10.92
C TRP A 275 2.28 -4.41 -11.59
N SER A 276 3.34 -4.60 -10.83
CA SER A 276 4.45 -5.49 -11.19
C SER A 276 5.14 -6.01 -9.94
N SER A 277 5.76 -7.19 -10.03
CA SER A 277 6.61 -7.71 -8.97
C SER A 277 8.08 -7.51 -9.31
N ALA A 278 8.87 -7.02 -8.36
CA ALA A 278 10.31 -6.94 -8.49
C ALA A 278 11.00 -8.32 -8.40
N ASN A 279 10.32 -9.31 -7.81
CA ASN A 279 10.83 -10.67 -7.68
C ASN A 279 9.67 -11.70 -7.69
N GLU A 280 9.33 -12.17 -8.90
CA GLU A 280 8.25 -13.15 -9.11
C GLU A 280 8.54 -14.54 -8.54
N ALA A 281 9.81 -14.85 -8.19
CA ALA A 281 10.14 -16.09 -7.50
C ALA A 281 9.68 -16.09 -6.01
N VAL A 282 9.39 -14.91 -5.45
CA VAL A 282 8.90 -14.76 -4.07
C VAL A 282 7.40 -14.49 -4.07
N VAL A 283 6.94 -13.49 -4.81
CA VAL A 283 5.52 -13.12 -4.91
C VAL A 283 5.15 -12.65 -6.32
N THR A 284 3.96 -13.02 -6.76
CA THR A 284 3.34 -12.49 -7.99
C THR A 284 2.20 -11.53 -7.60
N CYS A 285 1.82 -10.66 -8.53
CA CYS A 285 0.67 -9.78 -8.37
C CYS A 285 -0.07 -9.70 -9.69
N ASP A 286 -1.38 -9.93 -9.66
CA ASP A 286 -2.21 -9.85 -10.85
C ASP A 286 -2.62 -8.40 -11.18
N ASP A 287 -3.37 -8.24 -12.28
CA ASP A 287 -3.84 -6.94 -12.71
C ASP A 287 -4.87 -6.31 -11.73
N GLN A 288 -5.43 -7.04 -10.77
CA GLN A 288 -6.37 -6.50 -9.78
C GLN A 288 -5.70 -6.15 -8.45
N GLY A 289 -4.38 -6.31 -8.34
CA GLY A 289 -3.65 -6.05 -7.09
C GLY A 289 -3.71 -7.23 -6.11
N GLN A 290 -4.14 -8.41 -6.56
CA GLN A 290 -4.13 -9.63 -5.77
C GLN A 290 -2.73 -10.25 -5.82
N VAL A 291 -2.10 -10.34 -4.66
CA VAL A 291 -0.78 -10.93 -4.46
C VAL A 291 -0.93 -12.40 -4.09
N ALA A 292 -0.05 -13.23 -4.65
CA ALA A 292 0.10 -14.64 -4.31
C ALA A 292 1.57 -14.98 -4.01
N VAL A 293 1.79 -15.84 -3.01
CA VAL A 293 3.12 -16.32 -2.63
C VAL A 293 3.60 -17.40 -3.59
N ALA A 294 4.79 -17.21 -4.15
CA ALA A 294 5.49 -18.17 -5.00
C ALA A 294 6.61 -18.91 -4.24
N GLY A 295 7.28 -18.25 -3.30
CA GLY A 295 8.40 -18.82 -2.54
C GLY A 295 8.87 -17.94 -1.38
N PRO A 296 9.77 -18.45 -0.52
CA PRO A 296 10.31 -17.68 0.60
C PRO A 296 11.28 -16.58 0.13
N GLY A 297 11.32 -15.46 0.86
CA GLY A 297 12.14 -14.29 0.55
C GLY A 297 11.42 -12.98 0.87
N GLU A 298 11.97 -11.86 0.43
CA GLU A 298 11.26 -10.58 0.39
C GLU A 298 11.04 -10.16 -1.06
N GLY A 299 9.80 -9.84 -1.40
CA GLY A 299 9.42 -9.28 -2.69
C GLY A 299 8.81 -7.90 -2.53
N ALA A 300 9.01 -7.05 -3.54
CA ALA A 300 8.37 -5.75 -3.62
C ALA A 300 7.33 -5.76 -4.75
N ILE A 301 6.08 -5.44 -4.42
CA ILE A 301 5.04 -5.17 -5.40
C ILE A 301 5.04 -3.68 -5.68
N VAL A 302 5.21 -3.33 -6.95
CA VAL A 302 5.26 -1.96 -7.44
C VAL A 302 3.88 -1.57 -7.97
N ALA A 303 3.26 -0.58 -7.34
CA ALA A 303 2.07 0.09 -7.83
C ALA A 303 2.48 1.32 -8.62
N TRP A 304 1.96 1.46 -9.84
CA TRP A 304 2.12 2.64 -10.66
C TRP A 304 0.75 3.23 -11.01
N PHE A 305 0.55 4.51 -10.73
CA PHE A 305 -0.67 5.24 -11.08
C PHE A 305 -0.35 6.71 -11.33
N SER A 306 -0.79 7.26 -12.46
CA SER A 306 -0.63 8.68 -12.83
C SER A 306 0.80 9.22 -12.61
N SER A 307 1.80 8.48 -13.11
CA SER A 307 3.24 8.81 -12.97
C SER A 307 3.82 8.70 -11.55
N LYS A 308 3.04 8.25 -10.57
CA LYS A 308 3.51 7.99 -9.21
C LYS A 308 3.77 6.50 -9.02
N ILE A 309 4.75 6.20 -8.18
CA ILE A 309 5.12 4.84 -7.80
C ILE A 309 5.04 4.73 -6.28
N ALA A 310 4.48 3.63 -5.79
CA ALA A 310 4.58 3.22 -4.40
C ALA A 310 4.80 1.71 -4.33
N LEU A 311 5.37 1.26 -3.21
CA LEU A 311 5.78 -0.12 -3.01
C LEU A 311 5.03 -0.73 -1.83
N ALA A 312 4.56 -1.96 -2.00
CA ALA A 312 4.24 -2.85 -0.88
C ALA A 312 5.33 -3.90 -0.75
N ARG A 313 5.87 -4.09 0.46
CA ARG A 313 6.84 -5.14 0.75
C ARG A 313 6.14 -6.37 1.30
N VAL A 314 6.39 -7.51 0.67
CA VAL A 314 5.85 -8.80 1.11
C VAL A 314 7.01 -9.65 1.56
N THR A 315 7.00 -10.01 2.84
CA THR A 315 8.00 -10.90 3.41
C THR A 315 7.39 -12.28 3.60
N VAL A 316 8.04 -13.29 3.03
CA VAL A 316 7.68 -14.70 3.17
C VAL A 316 8.85 -15.38 3.90
N PRO A 317 8.72 -15.66 5.22
CA PRO A 317 9.81 -16.25 5.99
C PRO A 317 10.22 -17.62 5.45
N TYR A 318 11.52 -17.92 5.51
CA TYR A 318 12.03 -19.25 5.20
C TYR A 318 11.55 -20.26 6.26
N PRO A 319 11.26 -21.51 5.88
CA PRO A 319 10.80 -22.55 6.80
C PRO A 319 11.96 -23.17 7.59
N ASN A 320 12.86 -22.35 8.11
CA ASN A 320 13.98 -22.79 8.94
C ASN A 320 13.56 -22.95 10.39
N ASP A 321 14.21 -23.85 11.12
CA ASP A 321 14.10 -23.94 12.57
C ASP A 321 15.21 -23.09 13.21
N VAL A 322 14.92 -21.80 13.44
CA VAL A 322 15.86 -20.86 14.06
C VAL A 322 15.33 -20.41 15.42
N PRO A 323 16.00 -20.78 16.52
CA PRO A 323 15.61 -20.32 17.85
C PRO A 323 15.63 -18.79 17.94
N SER A 324 14.64 -18.19 18.63
CA SER A 324 14.54 -16.74 18.72
C SER A 324 15.77 -16.07 19.36
N GLN A 325 16.45 -16.80 20.27
CA GLN A 325 17.67 -16.35 20.96
C GLN A 325 18.80 -16.03 19.98
N VAL A 326 18.85 -16.70 18.82
CA VAL A 326 19.88 -16.46 17.79
C VAL A 326 19.86 -14.99 17.34
N TYR A 327 18.68 -14.37 17.28
CA TYR A 327 18.53 -12.98 16.87
C TYR A 327 18.85 -11.99 17.99
N ASP A 328 18.63 -12.38 19.25
CA ASP A 328 18.89 -11.55 20.42
C ASP A 328 20.41 -11.46 20.72
N GLU A 329 21.18 -12.44 20.24
CA GLU A 329 22.64 -12.50 20.33
C GLU A 329 23.35 -11.79 19.16
N LEU A 330 22.61 -11.30 18.15
CA LEU A 330 23.22 -10.56 17.04
C LEU A 330 23.68 -9.18 17.51
N ALA A 331 25.00 -9.01 17.62
CA ALA A 331 25.59 -7.70 17.85
C ALA A 331 25.27 -6.77 16.67
N ALA A 332 24.90 -5.52 16.98
CA ALA A 332 24.81 -4.45 16.01
C ALA A 332 25.91 -3.42 16.32
N THR A 333 26.82 -3.21 15.37
CA THR A 333 27.91 -2.24 15.51
C THR A 333 27.47 -0.86 15.05
N ASN A 334 26.52 -0.82 14.11
CA ASN A 334 25.96 0.40 13.54
C ASN A 334 24.51 0.18 13.10
N PHE A 335 23.87 1.26 12.64
CA PHE A 335 22.46 1.23 12.21
C PHE A 335 22.18 0.31 11.01
N ILE A 336 23.18 0.00 10.18
CA ILE A 336 23.03 -0.94 9.06
C ILE A 336 22.88 -2.36 9.59
N ASP A 337 23.66 -2.73 10.61
CA ASP A 337 23.54 -4.04 11.26
C ASP A 337 22.16 -4.19 11.93
N GLU A 338 21.60 -3.13 12.52
CA GLU A 338 20.25 -3.14 13.08
C GLU A 338 19.19 -3.50 12.02
N GLU A 339 19.28 -2.88 10.84
CA GLU A 339 18.38 -3.16 9.70
C GLU A 339 18.57 -4.57 9.15
N ILE A 340 19.83 -5.04 9.02
CA ILE A 340 20.14 -6.41 8.58
C ILE A 340 19.60 -7.43 9.57
N ASN A 341 19.84 -7.25 10.87
CA ASN A 341 19.37 -8.16 11.92
C ASN A 341 17.84 -8.21 11.97
N ALA A 342 17.16 -7.06 11.83
CA ALA A 342 15.71 -7.01 11.71
C ALA A 342 15.19 -7.74 10.46
N GLN A 343 15.89 -7.63 9.32
CA GLN A 343 15.52 -8.32 8.09
C GLN A 343 15.73 -9.83 8.18
N LEU A 344 16.86 -10.28 8.75
CA LEU A 344 17.17 -11.69 9.00
C LEU A 344 16.11 -12.33 9.89
N LYS A 345 15.72 -11.66 10.99
CA LYS A 345 14.64 -12.09 11.87
C LYS A 345 13.31 -12.20 11.14
N ARG A 346 12.95 -11.21 10.32
CA ARG A 346 11.70 -11.21 9.53
C ARG A 346 11.66 -12.34 8.49
N LEU A 347 12.82 -12.64 7.88
CA LEU A 347 12.96 -13.73 6.92
C LEU A 347 13.16 -15.11 7.57
N ASN A 348 13.27 -15.18 8.90
CA ASN A 348 13.60 -16.41 9.62
C ASN A 348 14.92 -17.05 9.12
N LEU A 349 15.97 -16.24 9.03
CA LEU A 349 17.31 -16.62 8.58
C LEU A 349 18.35 -16.34 9.67
N PRO A 350 19.23 -17.29 10.02
CA PRO A 350 20.37 -16.98 10.88
C PRO A 350 21.37 -16.09 10.12
N ALA A 351 22.14 -15.28 10.84
CA ALA A 351 23.29 -14.60 10.27
C ALA A 351 24.33 -15.62 9.78
N SER A 352 24.97 -15.33 8.65
CA SER A 352 26.12 -16.12 8.22
C SER A 352 27.29 -15.94 9.19
N PRO A 353 28.10 -16.99 9.42
CA PRO A 353 29.28 -16.85 10.26
C PRO A 353 30.24 -15.81 9.67
N ALA A 354 30.99 -15.16 10.54
CA ALA A 354 32.04 -14.23 10.12
C ALA A 354 33.05 -14.95 9.21
N CYS A 355 33.43 -14.29 8.12
CA CYS A 355 34.47 -14.83 7.24
C CYS A 355 35.85 -14.75 7.91
N ASP A 356 36.76 -15.64 7.50
CA ASP A 356 38.16 -15.58 7.91
C ASP A 356 38.89 -14.36 7.29
N ASP A 357 40.08 -14.06 7.80
CA ASP A 357 40.85 -12.89 7.37
C ASP A 357 41.28 -12.95 5.91
N ALA A 358 41.54 -14.15 5.37
CA ALA A 358 41.95 -14.31 3.97
C ALA A 358 40.79 -14.02 3.01
N ALA A 359 39.59 -14.47 3.34
CA ALA A 359 38.36 -14.14 2.63
C ALA A 359 38.01 -12.66 2.79
N PHE A 360 38.15 -12.11 4.00
CA PHE A 360 37.86 -10.71 4.30
C PHE A 360 38.67 -9.76 3.43
N ILE A 361 40.02 -9.86 3.44
CA ILE A 361 40.86 -8.93 2.66
C ILE A 361 40.53 -8.99 1.16
N ARG A 362 40.30 -10.19 0.63
CA ARG A 362 39.94 -10.35 -0.79
C ARG A 362 38.61 -9.66 -1.10
N ARG A 363 37.58 -9.84 -0.27
CA ARG A 363 36.26 -9.22 -0.46
C ARG A 363 36.31 -7.71 -0.27
N ALA A 364 36.98 -7.23 0.78
CA ALA A 364 37.14 -5.80 1.07
C ALA A 364 37.76 -5.05 -0.12
N PHE A 365 38.84 -5.58 -0.72
CA PHE A 365 39.45 -4.99 -1.92
C PHE A 365 38.52 -5.00 -3.13
N LEU A 366 37.88 -6.13 -3.44
CA LEU A 366 37.01 -6.26 -4.61
C LEU A 366 35.75 -5.39 -4.49
N ASP A 367 35.10 -5.39 -3.33
CA ASP A 367 33.82 -4.72 -3.11
C ASP A 367 34.01 -3.21 -2.92
N THR A 368 35.12 -2.78 -2.32
CA THR A 368 35.37 -1.37 -2.02
C THR A 368 36.01 -0.64 -3.20
N ILE A 369 37.02 -1.25 -3.85
CA ILE A 369 37.85 -0.58 -4.86
C ILE A 369 37.98 -1.35 -6.20
N GLY A 370 37.26 -2.45 -6.37
CA GLY A 370 37.15 -3.14 -7.67
C GLY A 370 38.40 -3.90 -8.14
N VAL A 371 39.42 -4.06 -7.30
CA VAL A 371 40.69 -4.74 -7.65
C VAL A 371 41.03 -5.86 -6.66
N LEU A 372 41.97 -6.73 -7.03
CA LEU A 372 42.50 -7.75 -6.13
C LEU A 372 43.61 -7.18 -5.24
N PRO A 373 43.75 -7.65 -3.98
CA PRO A 373 44.89 -7.29 -3.16
C PRO A 373 46.19 -7.85 -3.75
N THR A 374 47.30 -7.11 -3.58
CA THR A 374 48.62 -7.62 -3.97
C THR A 374 49.08 -8.70 -3.01
N ARG A 375 50.14 -9.44 -3.37
CA ARG A 375 50.71 -10.47 -2.49
C ARG A 375 51.23 -9.88 -1.18
N ASP A 376 51.73 -8.66 -1.21
CA ASP A 376 52.29 -8.01 -0.03
C ASP A 376 51.19 -7.46 0.88
N ASP A 377 50.11 -6.90 0.32
CA ASP A 377 48.90 -6.52 1.09
C ASP A 377 48.37 -7.71 1.91
N VAL A 378 48.23 -8.87 1.25
CA VAL A 378 47.74 -10.10 1.90
C VAL A 378 48.68 -10.55 3.01
N ARG A 379 49.99 -10.58 2.77
CA ARG A 379 50.97 -11.00 3.79
C ARG A 379 50.96 -10.06 4.99
N GLN A 380 50.91 -8.76 4.76
CA GLN A 380 50.90 -7.77 5.82
C GLN A 380 49.65 -7.88 6.67
N PHE A 381 48.47 -7.96 6.05
CA PHE A 381 47.19 -8.05 6.75
C PHE A 381 47.03 -9.36 7.54
N LEU A 382 47.49 -10.49 6.99
CA LEU A 382 47.43 -11.78 7.69
C LEU A 382 48.42 -11.87 8.85
N ALA A 383 49.54 -11.15 8.78
CA ALA A 383 50.53 -11.08 9.87
C ALA A 383 50.14 -10.06 10.97
N ASP A 384 49.23 -9.13 10.68
CA ASP A 384 48.77 -8.13 11.64
C ASP A 384 47.86 -8.77 12.71
N SER A 385 48.22 -8.56 13.99
CA SER A 385 47.47 -9.03 15.16
C SER A 385 46.73 -7.91 15.90
N THR A 386 46.62 -6.72 15.30
CA THR A 386 45.87 -5.60 15.86
C THR A 386 44.37 -5.93 15.89
N GLU A 387 43.71 -5.67 17.02
CA GLU A 387 42.30 -6.04 17.25
C GLU A 387 41.34 -5.42 16.22
N ASN A 388 41.58 -4.17 15.81
CA ASN A 388 40.77 -3.44 14.83
C ASN A 388 41.38 -3.42 13.40
N LYS A 389 42.24 -4.38 13.05
CA LYS A 389 42.91 -4.38 11.73
C LYS A 389 41.95 -4.37 10.53
N ARG A 390 40.73 -4.90 10.68
CA ARG A 390 39.70 -4.91 9.63
C ARG A 390 39.19 -3.50 9.33
N ASP A 391 38.91 -2.72 10.38
CA ASP A 391 38.47 -1.33 10.25
C ASP A 391 39.59 -0.46 9.66
N LEU A 392 40.82 -0.64 10.12
CA LEU A 392 41.99 0.05 9.58
C LEU A 392 42.20 -0.25 8.09
N LEU A 393 42.00 -1.50 7.66
CA LEU A 393 42.06 -1.85 6.25
C LEU A 393 40.95 -1.14 5.45
N ILE A 394 39.72 -1.12 5.96
CA ILE A 394 38.60 -0.43 5.29
C ILE A 394 38.92 1.06 5.13
N ASP A 395 39.36 1.73 6.19
CA ASP A 395 39.74 3.15 6.15
C ASP A 395 40.84 3.41 5.11
N GLN A 396 41.86 2.54 5.05
CA GLN A 396 42.91 2.65 4.04
C GLN A 396 42.35 2.51 2.62
N LEU A 397 41.48 1.52 2.38
CA LEU A 397 40.88 1.29 1.06
C LEU A 397 40.01 2.46 0.61
N LEU A 398 39.25 3.08 1.51
CA LEU A 398 38.41 4.24 1.20
C LEU A 398 39.21 5.49 0.79
N THR A 399 40.47 5.59 1.21
CA THR A 399 41.36 6.71 0.85
C THR A 399 42.12 6.51 -0.47
N ARG A 400 42.03 5.32 -1.07
CA ARG A 400 42.74 5.00 -2.31
C ARG A 400 42.07 5.64 -3.54
N PRO A 401 42.83 6.04 -4.56
CA PRO A 401 42.26 6.62 -5.79
C PRO A 401 41.32 5.64 -6.51
N GLU A 402 41.60 4.34 -6.44
CA GLU A 402 40.76 3.30 -7.07
C GLU A 402 39.33 3.26 -6.51
N PHE A 403 39.10 3.72 -5.27
CA PHE A 403 37.76 3.86 -4.73
C PHE A 403 36.92 4.81 -5.59
N VAL A 404 37.46 6.00 -5.88
CA VAL A 404 36.75 7.01 -6.68
C VAL A 404 36.53 6.49 -8.10
N ASP A 405 37.53 5.88 -8.71
CA ASP A 405 37.41 5.33 -10.07
C ASP A 405 36.33 4.25 -10.15
N TYR A 406 36.34 3.30 -9.21
CA TYR A 406 35.41 2.19 -9.19
C TYR A 406 33.96 2.65 -9.00
N TRP A 407 33.72 3.53 -8.03
CA TRP A 407 32.37 4.00 -7.76
C TRP A 407 31.88 5.00 -8.81
N THR A 408 32.75 5.84 -9.38
CA THR A 408 32.37 6.71 -10.51
C THR A 408 31.91 5.88 -11.70
N TYR A 409 32.64 4.81 -12.03
CA TYR A 409 32.23 3.87 -13.07
C TYR A 409 30.88 3.22 -12.73
N LYS A 410 30.72 2.68 -11.52
CA LYS A 410 29.45 2.06 -11.07
C LYS A 410 28.26 3.00 -11.17
N TRP A 411 28.42 4.25 -10.74
CA TRP A 411 27.34 5.23 -10.75
C TRP A 411 27.09 5.86 -12.12
N SER A 412 27.99 5.71 -13.09
CA SER A 412 27.76 6.16 -14.46
C SER A 412 26.76 5.25 -15.20
N ASP A 413 26.57 4.02 -14.72
CA ASP A 413 25.67 3.00 -15.30
C ASP A 413 24.27 2.97 -14.63
N VAL A 414 24.04 3.77 -13.58
CA VAL A 414 22.79 3.83 -12.80
C VAL A 414 22.13 5.19 -12.98
#